data_AF-A0A229VX60-F1
#
_entry.id   AF-A0A229VX60-F1
#
_cell.length_a   1.000
_cell.length_b   1.000
_cell.length_c   1.000
_cell.angle_alpha   90.00
_cell.angle_beta   90.00
_cell.angle_gamma   90.00
#
_symmetry.space_group_name_H-M   'P 1'
#
loop_
_entity.id
_entity.type
_entity.pdbx_description
1 polymer ?
#
loop_
_entity_poly.entity_id
_entity_poly.type
_entity_poly.pdbx_seq_one_letter_code
_entity_poly.pdbx_strand_id
1 'polypeptide(L)'
;MNANTMPTFNAVKSPDVRNSEEALEAGARNALFEFAWVRNLNQQLATLANMAMREPWSFEQATKTQKYDILLNYLQLTFYRLSKEGKILTRAKEFACFNTGLMTPRLEDIYAAFVPNENRGRQNWRLAAFCTEGRGYFGKEIVRRFPTLPQRARYFSNDQIPLFDPNKGISLCYEHILIERMNRLPIAMLEEEIRDPFCRDFLDDMECGLQSAPGNVLRFIENDQRIYLRLKARLDSAVEYARKMAQLDYQTVMIAYYPRTNGITLLMPLHLTDRPAPDVFLALEPTGGRYIGQTILTPEMAYQDARLVRRPTDRRTRLS
;
A
#
# COMPACT_ATOMS: atom_id res chain seq x y z
N MET A 1 2.52 51.13 23.78
CA MET A 1 1.39 50.55 23.02
C MET A 1 1.89 50.27 21.61
N ASN A 2 1.93 48.99 21.22
CA ASN A 2 1.87 48.47 19.84
C ASN A 2 2.39 47.02 19.89
N ALA A 3 1.45 46.07 20.03
CA ALA A 3 1.72 44.65 19.87
C ALA A 3 1.46 44.29 18.40
N ASN A 4 2.48 43.74 17.74
CA ASN A 4 2.38 43.12 16.42
C ASN A 4 1.55 41.83 16.53
N THR A 5 0.40 41.80 15.86
CA THR A 5 -0.39 40.58 15.66
C THR A 5 0.17 39.83 14.44
N MET A 6 0.84 38.71 14.68
CA MET A 6 1.16 37.72 13.64
C MET A 6 -0.13 36.97 13.25
N PRO A 7 -0.37 36.68 11.96
CA PRO A 7 -1.49 35.84 11.55
C PRO A 7 -1.20 34.38 11.90
N THR A 8 -2.09 33.76 12.66
CA THR A 8 -2.15 32.32 12.90
C THR A 8 -2.52 31.61 11.60
N PHE A 9 -1.58 30.84 11.04
CA PHE A 9 -1.86 29.89 9.96
C PHE A 9 -2.65 28.70 10.52
N ASN A 10 -3.99 28.79 10.49
CA ASN A 10 -4.86 27.64 10.64
C ASN A 10 -4.94 26.91 9.29
N ALA A 11 -4.15 25.86 9.13
CA ALA A 11 -4.35 24.89 8.05
C ALA A 11 -5.30 23.79 8.52
N VAL A 12 -6.59 24.12 8.69
CA VAL A 12 -7.65 23.09 8.76
C VAL A 12 -7.76 22.52 7.35
N LYS A 13 -7.25 21.31 7.12
CA LYS A 13 -7.52 20.59 5.86
C LYS A 13 -9.01 20.29 5.79
N SER A 14 -9.67 20.81 4.75
CA SER A 14 -11.10 20.66 4.52
C SER A 14 -11.50 19.19 4.26
N PRO A 15 -12.74 18.79 4.59
CA PRO A 15 -13.28 17.44 4.36
C PRO A 15 -13.17 16.93 2.90
N ASP A 16 -13.06 17.86 1.96
CA ASP A 16 -12.89 17.60 0.52
C ASP A 16 -11.62 16.80 0.19
N VAL A 17 -10.54 17.00 0.97
CA VAL A 17 -9.25 16.37 0.68
C VAL A 17 -9.28 14.87 0.99
N ARG A 18 -9.91 14.46 2.10
CA ARG A 18 -10.03 13.04 2.49
C ARG A 18 -10.83 12.22 1.49
N ASN A 19 -11.95 12.76 0.99
CA ASN A 19 -12.76 12.12 -0.05
C ASN A 19 -12.02 11.99 -1.39
N SER A 20 -11.17 12.99 -1.72
CA SER A 20 -10.36 12.94 -2.95
C SER A 20 -9.24 11.90 -2.90
N GLU A 21 -8.67 11.67 -1.72
CA GLU A 21 -7.55 10.76 -1.49
C GLU A 21 -7.95 9.27 -1.61
N GLU A 22 -9.07 8.88 -0.99
CA GLU A 22 -9.61 7.52 -1.09
C GLU A 22 -10.14 7.25 -2.50
N ALA A 23 -10.70 8.26 -3.17
CA ALA A 23 -11.15 8.15 -4.56
C ALA A 23 -10.00 7.90 -5.56
N LEU A 24 -8.82 8.52 -5.36
CA LEU A 24 -7.64 8.30 -6.20
C LEU A 24 -7.09 6.87 -6.07
N GLU A 25 -7.01 6.34 -4.86
CA GLU A 25 -6.59 4.94 -4.63
C GLU A 25 -7.62 3.95 -5.17
N ALA A 26 -8.92 4.23 -4.97
CA ALA A 26 -9.99 3.43 -5.56
C ALA A 26 -9.91 3.46 -7.09
N GLY A 27 -9.66 4.62 -7.70
CA GLY A 27 -9.42 4.75 -9.14
C GLY A 27 -8.22 3.95 -9.62
N ALA A 28 -7.10 3.97 -8.88
CA ALA A 28 -5.93 3.16 -9.20
C ALA A 28 -6.22 1.66 -9.18
N ARG A 29 -6.96 1.17 -8.16
CA ARG A 29 -7.38 -0.24 -8.09
C ARG A 29 -8.40 -0.60 -9.17
N ASN A 30 -9.24 0.34 -9.59
CA ASN A 30 -10.26 0.13 -10.61
C ASN A 30 -9.73 0.19 -12.05
N ALA A 31 -8.57 0.79 -12.29
CA ALA A 31 -8.03 1.02 -13.64
C ALA A 31 -7.99 -0.25 -14.52
N LEU A 32 -7.66 -1.41 -13.94
CA LEU A 32 -7.67 -2.69 -14.68
C LEU A 32 -9.09 -3.07 -15.13
N PHE A 33 -10.09 -2.86 -14.28
CA PHE A 33 -11.49 -3.21 -14.56
C PHE A 33 -12.22 -2.17 -15.42
N GLU A 34 -11.72 -0.94 -15.47
CA GLU A 34 -12.13 0.05 -16.47
C GLU A 34 -11.55 -0.30 -17.85
N PHE A 35 -10.30 -0.78 -17.88
CA PHE A 35 -9.63 -1.18 -19.11
C PHE A 35 -10.22 -2.46 -19.70
N ALA A 36 -10.45 -3.49 -18.87
CA ALA A 36 -10.84 -4.81 -19.32
C ALA A 36 -11.87 -5.49 -18.44
N TRP A 37 -12.80 -6.21 -19.09
CA TRP A 37 -13.65 -7.15 -18.40
C TRP A 37 -12.88 -8.43 -18.03
N VAL A 38 -13.04 -8.88 -16.78
CA VAL A 38 -12.41 -10.10 -16.28
C VAL A 38 -13.48 -11.13 -15.94
N ARG A 39 -13.58 -12.18 -16.75
CA ARG A 39 -14.55 -13.26 -16.54
C ARG A 39 -14.10 -14.17 -15.41
N ASN A 40 -14.97 -14.38 -14.41
CA ASN A 40 -14.73 -15.25 -13.26
C ASN A 40 -13.38 -14.95 -12.58
N LEU A 41 -13.31 -13.77 -11.95
CA LEU A 41 -12.08 -13.20 -11.39
C LEU A 41 -11.31 -14.19 -10.50
N ASN A 42 -11.98 -14.88 -9.59
CA ASN A 42 -11.33 -15.84 -8.70
C ASN A 42 -10.65 -16.99 -9.45
N GLN A 43 -11.25 -17.48 -10.54
CA GLN A 43 -10.62 -18.51 -11.37
C GLN A 43 -9.39 -17.98 -12.12
N GLN A 44 -9.44 -16.72 -12.59
CA GLN A 44 -8.32 -16.06 -13.25
C GLN A 44 -7.16 -15.84 -12.27
N LEU A 45 -7.45 -15.38 -11.06
CA LEU A 45 -6.46 -15.22 -9.99
C LEU A 45 -5.85 -16.57 -9.59
N ALA A 46 -6.66 -17.63 -9.46
CA ALA A 46 -6.15 -18.98 -9.21
C ALA A 46 -5.23 -19.48 -10.33
N THR A 47 -5.57 -19.18 -11.60
CA THR A 47 -4.73 -19.53 -12.75
C THR A 47 -3.38 -18.81 -12.68
N LEU A 48 -3.40 -17.50 -12.42
CA LEU A 48 -2.18 -16.72 -12.27
C LEU A 48 -1.33 -17.19 -11.08
N ALA A 49 -1.96 -17.43 -9.93
CA ALA A 49 -1.31 -17.92 -8.73
C ALA A 49 -0.59 -19.27 -8.94
N ASN A 50 -1.22 -20.18 -9.70
CA ASN A 50 -0.63 -21.49 -10.02
C ASN A 50 0.51 -21.39 -11.05
N MET A 51 0.48 -20.40 -11.93
CA MET A 51 1.56 -20.16 -12.89
C MET A 51 2.78 -19.51 -12.23
N ALA A 52 2.54 -18.61 -11.27
CA ALA A 52 3.57 -17.82 -10.60
C ALA A 52 4.38 -18.64 -9.59
N MET A 53 5.55 -18.13 -9.22
CA MET A 53 6.30 -18.63 -8.05
C MET A 53 5.42 -18.63 -6.80
N ARG A 54 5.61 -19.65 -5.95
CA ARG A 54 4.78 -19.87 -4.77
C ARG A 54 4.95 -18.75 -3.73
N GLU A 55 3.83 -18.13 -3.38
CA GLU A 55 3.73 -17.02 -2.43
C GLU A 55 2.41 -17.09 -1.65
N PRO A 56 2.32 -16.49 -0.45
CA PRO A 56 1.05 -16.26 0.20
C PRO A 56 0.28 -15.19 -0.58
N TRP A 57 -0.72 -15.64 -1.34
CA TRP A 57 -1.58 -14.75 -2.13
C TRP A 57 -2.78 -14.20 -1.35
N SER A 58 -2.91 -14.58 -0.08
CA SER A 58 -3.90 -14.07 0.86
C SER A 58 -3.37 -14.04 2.28
N PHE A 59 -3.97 -13.17 3.11
CA PHE A 59 -3.77 -13.21 4.56
C PHE A 59 -4.48 -14.42 5.18
N GLU A 60 -3.97 -14.93 6.31
CA GLU A 60 -4.47 -16.16 6.95
C GLU A 60 -5.94 -16.05 7.40
N GLN A 61 -6.42 -14.84 7.68
CA GLN A 61 -7.80 -14.55 8.09
C GLN A 61 -8.75 -14.31 6.90
N ALA A 62 -8.30 -14.52 5.66
CA ALA A 62 -9.13 -14.29 4.48
C ALA A 62 -10.39 -15.18 4.49
N THR A 63 -11.56 -14.53 4.43
CA THR A 63 -12.85 -15.23 4.29
C THR A 63 -12.91 -16.04 2.99
N LYS A 64 -13.81 -17.03 2.89
CA LYS A 64 -13.98 -17.84 1.65
C LYS A 64 -14.20 -16.99 0.39
N THR A 65 -14.71 -15.76 0.55
CA THR A 65 -14.98 -14.78 -0.50
C THR A 65 -13.77 -13.90 -0.87
N GLN A 66 -12.78 -13.75 0.02
CA GLN A 66 -11.58 -12.90 -0.17
C GLN A 66 -10.34 -13.70 -0.58
N LYS A 67 -10.51 -14.76 -1.39
CA LYS A 67 -9.35 -15.49 -1.92
C LYS A 67 -8.56 -14.62 -2.90
N TYR A 68 -7.24 -14.62 -2.75
CA TYR A 68 -6.26 -13.92 -3.60
C TYR A 68 -6.24 -12.39 -3.50
N ASP A 69 -6.62 -11.80 -2.36
CA ASP A 69 -6.63 -10.35 -2.11
C ASP A 69 -5.26 -9.68 -2.31
N ILE A 70 -4.17 -10.30 -1.85
CA ILE A 70 -2.80 -9.78 -2.08
C ILE A 70 -2.48 -9.79 -3.57
N LEU A 71 -2.78 -10.89 -4.26
CA LEU A 71 -2.52 -11.03 -5.70
C LEU A 71 -3.34 -10.05 -6.53
N LEU A 72 -4.61 -9.87 -6.17
CA LEU A 72 -5.52 -8.96 -6.85
C LEU A 72 -5.03 -7.51 -6.71
N ASN A 73 -4.73 -7.07 -5.49
CA ASN A 73 -4.18 -5.73 -5.25
C ASN A 73 -2.86 -5.53 -6.01
N TYR A 74 -1.96 -6.52 -5.96
CA TYR A 74 -0.71 -6.49 -6.71
C TYR A 74 -0.96 -6.33 -8.22
N LEU A 75 -1.85 -7.12 -8.82
CA LEU A 75 -2.13 -7.08 -10.26
C LEU A 75 -2.76 -5.75 -10.67
N GLN A 76 -3.72 -5.23 -9.90
CA GLN A 76 -4.40 -3.96 -10.16
C GLN A 76 -3.41 -2.79 -10.12
N LEU A 77 -2.59 -2.71 -9.08
CA LEU A 77 -1.65 -1.60 -8.92
C LEU A 77 -0.45 -1.71 -9.87
N THR A 78 -0.03 -2.92 -10.23
CA THR A 78 0.95 -3.14 -11.30
C THR A 78 0.42 -2.66 -12.64
N PHE A 79 -0.84 -2.99 -12.97
CA PHE A 79 -1.49 -2.48 -14.18
C PHE A 79 -1.56 -0.95 -14.17
N TYR A 80 -2.00 -0.35 -13.07
CA TYR A 80 -2.06 1.10 -12.92
C TYR A 80 -0.68 1.73 -13.15
N ARG A 81 0.38 1.17 -12.56
CA ARG A 81 1.74 1.67 -12.75
C ARG A 81 2.18 1.56 -14.20
N LEU A 82 1.96 0.42 -14.86
CA LEU A 82 2.29 0.22 -16.27
C LEU A 82 1.52 1.17 -17.20
N SER A 83 0.28 1.51 -16.85
CA SER A 83 -0.52 2.52 -17.56
C SER A 83 0.15 3.90 -17.50
N LYS A 84 0.63 4.30 -16.32
CA LYS A 84 1.38 5.56 -16.15
C LYS A 84 2.72 5.57 -16.88
N GLU A 85 3.34 4.39 -17.06
CA GLU A 85 4.60 4.24 -17.80
C GLU A 85 4.42 4.06 -19.31
N GLY A 86 3.19 3.99 -19.81
CA GLY A 86 2.92 3.73 -21.23
C GLY A 86 3.35 2.33 -21.68
N LYS A 87 3.42 1.36 -20.78
CA LYS A 87 3.91 -0.01 -21.03
C LYS A 87 2.81 -1.04 -21.28
N ILE A 88 1.56 -0.61 -21.37
CA ILE A 88 0.47 -1.45 -21.85
C ILE A 88 0.51 -1.42 -23.37
N LEU A 89 0.89 -2.55 -23.99
CA LEU A 89 1.01 -2.63 -25.44
C LEU A 89 -0.35 -2.94 -26.06
N THR A 90 -0.69 -2.22 -27.12
CA THR A 90 -1.90 -2.46 -27.92
C THR A 90 -1.55 -2.51 -29.40
N ARG A 91 -2.17 -3.41 -30.17
CA ARG A 91 -1.98 -3.54 -31.63
C ARG A 91 -3.31 -3.57 -32.34
N ALA A 92 -3.52 -2.61 -33.24
CA ALA A 92 -4.66 -2.52 -34.16
C ALA A 92 -6.06 -2.67 -33.50
N LYS A 93 -6.19 -2.35 -32.21
CA LYS A 93 -7.41 -2.64 -31.40
C LYS A 93 -7.85 -4.11 -31.42
N GLU A 94 -6.98 -5.04 -31.80
CA GLU A 94 -7.27 -6.48 -31.84
C GLU A 94 -6.61 -7.24 -30.70
N PHE A 95 -5.56 -6.67 -30.12
CA PHE A 95 -4.82 -7.33 -29.06
C PHE A 95 -4.19 -6.30 -28.14
N ALA A 96 -4.24 -6.56 -26.85
CA ALA A 96 -3.49 -5.81 -25.86
C ALA A 96 -2.80 -6.76 -24.88
N CYS A 97 -1.67 -6.34 -24.34
CA CYS A 97 -0.99 -7.12 -23.31
C CYS A 97 -0.10 -6.27 -22.42
N PHE A 98 0.18 -6.78 -21.23
CA PHE A 98 1.15 -6.20 -20.32
C PHE A 98 1.87 -7.29 -19.52
N ASN A 99 3.04 -6.97 -18.99
CA ASN A 99 3.82 -7.86 -18.12
C ASN A 99 3.30 -7.77 -16.69
N THR A 100 2.89 -8.89 -16.08
CA THR A 100 2.34 -8.89 -14.71
C THR A 100 3.40 -8.61 -13.64
N GLY A 101 4.69 -8.62 -13.99
CA GLY A 101 5.79 -8.56 -13.04
C GLY A 101 6.01 -9.85 -12.24
N LEU A 102 5.14 -10.85 -12.41
CA LEU A 102 5.30 -12.18 -11.84
C LEU A 102 6.07 -13.09 -12.81
N MET A 103 6.77 -14.07 -12.24
CA MET A 103 7.48 -15.11 -12.99
C MET A 103 6.98 -16.49 -12.62
N THR A 104 7.14 -17.42 -13.56
CA THR A 104 7.04 -18.84 -13.28
C THR A 104 8.23 -19.32 -12.43
N PRO A 105 8.17 -20.54 -11.84
CA PRO A 105 9.33 -21.15 -11.18
C PRO A 105 10.58 -21.31 -12.07
N ARG A 106 10.41 -21.24 -13.40
CA ARG A 106 11.52 -21.28 -14.38
C ARG A 106 12.04 -19.88 -14.73
N LEU A 107 11.65 -18.85 -13.98
CA LEU A 107 12.02 -17.45 -14.22
C LEU A 107 11.53 -16.90 -15.57
N GLU A 108 10.45 -17.46 -16.11
CA GLU A 108 9.78 -16.95 -17.30
C GLU A 108 8.76 -15.88 -16.91
N ASP A 109 8.75 -14.73 -17.58
CA ASP A 109 7.75 -13.68 -17.36
C ASP A 109 6.32 -14.17 -17.65
N ILE A 110 5.38 -13.73 -16.81
CA ILE A 110 3.96 -13.97 -17.02
C ILE A 110 3.31 -12.69 -17.56
N TYR A 111 2.69 -12.79 -18.72
CA TYR A 111 1.97 -11.72 -19.39
C TYR A 111 0.46 -11.91 -19.25
N ALA A 112 -0.27 -10.81 -19.12
CA ALA A 112 -1.72 -10.78 -19.26
C ALA A 112 -2.07 -10.39 -20.70
N ALA A 113 -2.81 -11.25 -21.41
CA ALA A 113 -3.24 -11.04 -22.79
C ALA A 113 -4.74 -10.70 -22.85
N PHE A 114 -5.08 -9.73 -23.69
CA PHE A 114 -6.42 -9.20 -23.84
C PHE A 114 -6.84 -9.17 -25.31
N VAL A 115 -8.11 -9.45 -25.53
CA VAL A 115 -8.76 -9.39 -26.85
C VAL A 115 -9.95 -8.43 -26.79
N PRO A 116 -10.50 -7.98 -27.92
CA PRO A 116 -11.63 -7.07 -27.93
C PRO A 116 -12.81 -7.69 -27.19
N ASN A 117 -13.51 -6.86 -26.44
CA ASN A 117 -14.75 -7.27 -25.80
C ASN A 117 -15.88 -7.30 -26.85
N GLU A 118 -16.63 -8.39 -26.88
CA GLU A 118 -17.75 -8.57 -27.81
C GLU A 118 -18.97 -7.73 -27.41
N ASN A 119 -19.07 -7.39 -26.12
CA ASN A 119 -20.17 -6.58 -25.58
C ASN A 119 -19.95 -5.09 -25.84
N ARG A 120 -20.65 -4.55 -26.85
CA ARG A 120 -20.65 -3.12 -27.17
C ARG A 120 -21.16 -2.28 -25.99
N GLY A 121 -20.54 -1.13 -25.75
CA GLY A 121 -20.89 -0.22 -24.64
C GLY A 121 -20.34 -0.62 -23.26
N ARG A 122 -19.47 -1.62 -23.21
CA ARG A 122 -18.70 -2.02 -22.01
C ARG A 122 -17.21 -1.70 -22.20
N GLN A 123 -16.36 -2.25 -21.34
CA GLN A 123 -14.90 -2.17 -21.47
C GLN A 123 -14.45 -2.61 -22.87
N ASN A 124 -13.46 -1.92 -23.45
CA ASN A 124 -12.95 -2.22 -24.79
C ASN A 124 -12.31 -3.61 -24.89
N TRP A 125 -11.73 -4.08 -23.79
CA TRP A 125 -10.96 -5.32 -23.73
C TRP A 125 -11.62 -6.34 -22.82
N ARG A 126 -11.31 -7.62 -23.05
CA ARG A 126 -11.52 -8.68 -22.07
C ARG A 126 -10.23 -9.43 -21.81
N LEU A 127 -10.01 -9.83 -20.55
CA LEU A 127 -8.90 -10.72 -20.22
C LEU A 127 -9.11 -12.05 -20.94
N ALA A 128 -8.14 -12.43 -21.76
CA ALA A 128 -8.18 -13.65 -22.55
C ALA A 128 -7.45 -14.79 -21.83
N ALA A 129 -6.20 -14.55 -21.40
CA ALA A 129 -5.41 -15.52 -20.65
C ALA A 129 -4.17 -14.87 -19.99
N PHE A 130 -3.60 -15.57 -19.03
CA PHE A 130 -2.20 -15.40 -18.64
C PHE A 130 -1.32 -16.37 -19.44
N CYS A 131 -0.16 -15.92 -19.89
CA CYS A 131 0.73 -16.73 -20.73
C CYS A 131 2.19 -16.33 -20.53
N THR A 132 3.11 -17.22 -20.92
CA THR A 132 4.53 -16.90 -21.04
C THR A 132 4.89 -16.70 -22.52
N GLU A 133 6.05 -16.10 -22.77
CA GLU A 133 6.56 -15.85 -24.12
C GLU A 133 6.55 -17.13 -24.98
N GLY A 134 5.98 -17.04 -26.18
CA GLY A 134 6.01 -18.13 -27.18
C GLY A 134 5.23 -19.41 -26.81
N ARG A 135 4.64 -19.49 -25.61
CA ARG A 135 3.88 -20.67 -25.17
C ARG A 135 2.39 -20.51 -25.38
N GLY A 136 1.76 -21.56 -25.89
CA GLY A 136 0.33 -21.56 -26.23
C GLY A 136 -0.02 -20.56 -27.32
N TYR A 137 -1.31 -20.35 -27.54
CA TYR A 137 -1.79 -19.41 -28.57
C TYR A 137 -1.41 -17.96 -28.23
N PHE A 138 -1.76 -17.49 -27.02
CA PHE A 138 -1.56 -16.09 -26.62
C PHE A 138 -0.08 -15.70 -26.49
N GLY A 139 0.79 -16.59 -26.01
CA GLY A 139 2.23 -16.32 -25.94
C GLY A 139 2.87 -16.16 -27.33
N LYS A 140 2.44 -16.97 -28.31
CA LYS A 140 2.84 -16.82 -29.72
C LYS A 140 2.30 -15.55 -30.35
N GLU A 141 1.06 -15.17 -30.03
CA GLU A 141 0.47 -13.91 -30.52
C GLU A 141 1.20 -12.68 -30.00
N ILE A 142 1.68 -12.68 -28.74
CA ILE A 142 2.50 -11.59 -28.21
C ILE A 142 3.77 -11.44 -29.07
N VAL A 143 4.52 -12.52 -29.29
CA VAL A 143 5.76 -12.52 -30.08
C VAL A 143 5.51 -12.11 -31.54
N ARG A 144 4.40 -12.58 -32.14
CA ARG A 144 4.06 -12.26 -33.54
C ARG A 144 3.67 -10.79 -33.73
N ARG A 145 2.98 -10.19 -32.76
CA ARG A 145 2.38 -8.86 -32.89
C ARG A 145 3.28 -7.72 -32.41
N PHE A 146 4.20 -7.99 -31.49
CA PHE A 146 5.03 -6.97 -30.86
C PHE A 146 6.52 -7.24 -31.11
N PRO A 147 7.26 -6.30 -31.72
CA PRO A 147 8.70 -6.45 -31.95
C PRO A 147 9.50 -6.46 -30.64
N THR A 148 8.98 -5.81 -29.60
CA THR A 148 9.53 -5.79 -28.24
C THR A 148 8.47 -6.27 -27.27
N LEU A 149 8.83 -7.20 -26.39
CA LEU A 149 7.90 -7.74 -25.40
C LEU A 149 7.49 -6.68 -24.37
N PRO A 150 6.29 -6.81 -23.75
CA PRO A 150 5.87 -5.93 -22.68
C PRO A 150 6.89 -5.92 -21.53
N GLN A 151 7.35 -4.72 -21.16
CA GLN A 151 8.30 -4.56 -20.07
C GLN A 151 7.60 -4.55 -18.71
N ARG A 152 8.34 -4.93 -17.68
CA ARG A 152 7.90 -4.84 -16.28
C ARG A 152 7.72 -3.39 -15.83
N ALA A 153 6.89 -3.22 -14.80
CA ALA A 153 6.75 -1.96 -14.10
C ALA A 153 8.11 -1.56 -13.49
N ARG A 154 8.49 -0.28 -13.60
CA ARG A 154 9.61 0.27 -12.86
C ARG A 154 9.05 1.10 -11.70
N TYR A 155 9.61 0.92 -10.51
CA TYR A 155 9.23 1.71 -9.34
C TYR A 155 10.28 2.76 -8.96
N PHE A 156 11.43 2.75 -9.64
CA PHE A 156 12.55 3.67 -9.41
C PHE A 156 12.88 4.43 -10.70
N SER A 157 12.97 5.76 -10.57
CA SER A 157 13.28 6.69 -11.67
C SER A 157 14.78 6.79 -11.95
N ASN A 158 15.60 6.73 -10.91
CA ASN A 158 17.06 6.75 -10.99
C ASN A 158 17.59 5.36 -10.63
N ASP A 159 18.79 4.99 -11.09
CA ASP A 159 19.42 3.69 -10.78
C ASP A 159 19.79 3.52 -9.29
N GLN A 160 19.29 4.40 -8.42
CA GLN A 160 19.49 4.37 -6.98
C GLN A 160 18.19 3.98 -6.28
N ILE A 161 18.30 2.93 -5.47
CA ILE A 161 17.24 2.49 -4.57
C ILE A 161 17.24 3.44 -3.36
N PRO A 162 16.10 4.05 -3.01
CA PRO A 162 15.98 4.92 -1.84
C PRO A 162 16.22 4.11 -0.56
N LEU A 163 17.32 4.37 0.13
CA LEU A 163 17.56 3.81 1.46
C LEU A 163 17.24 4.85 2.53
N PHE A 164 16.75 4.38 3.67
CA PHE A 164 16.54 5.23 4.84
C PHE A 164 17.89 5.67 5.42
N ASP A 165 18.05 6.97 5.66
CA ASP A 165 19.21 7.56 6.31
C ASP A 165 18.88 7.89 7.78
N PRO A 166 19.38 7.12 8.76
CA PRO A 166 19.05 7.30 10.17
C PRO A 166 19.62 8.58 10.79
N ASN A 167 20.48 9.31 10.07
CA ASN A 167 21.04 10.59 10.51
C ASN A 167 20.12 11.78 10.18
N LYS A 168 19.12 11.58 9.30
CA LYS A 168 18.13 12.61 8.99
C LYS A 168 17.03 12.63 10.04
N GLY A 169 16.59 13.82 10.40
CA GLY A 169 15.45 14.00 11.32
C GLY A 169 14.14 13.50 10.72
N ILE A 170 13.21 13.10 11.59
CA ILE A 170 11.85 12.71 11.23
C ILE A 170 10.89 13.72 11.87
N SER A 171 9.98 14.28 11.09
CA SER A 171 8.88 15.14 11.57
C SER A 171 7.55 14.41 11.39
N LEU A 172 6.76 14.31 12.45
CA LEU A 172 5.51 13.56 12.45
C LEU A 172 4.29 14.47 12.26
N CYS A 173 3.33 14.02 11.47
CA CYS A 173 2.00 14.62 11.41
C CYS A 173 1.10 14.00 12.50
N TYR A 174 1.23 14.48 13.74
CA TYR A 174 0.55 13.89 14.91
C TYR A 174 -0.97 13.87 14.77
N GLU A 175 -1.57 14.94 14.25
CA GLU A 175 -3.03 15.01 14.06
C GLU A 175 -3.52 13.90 13.13
N HIS A 176 -2.87 13.72 11.97
CA HIS A 176 -3.23 12.66 11.03
C HIS A 176 -3.01 11.26 11.61
N ILE A 177 -1.93 11.04 12.36
CA ILE A 177 -1.60 9.72 12.93
C ILE A 177 -2.49 9.40 14.13
N LEU A 178 -2.55 10.28 15.13
CA LEU A 178 -3.17 10.02 16.42
C LEU A 178 -4.68 10.25 16.43
N ILE A 179 -5.20 11.13 15.58
CA ILE A 179 -6.64 11.44 15.55
C ILE A 179 -7.27 10.76 14.33
N GLU A 180 -6.86 11.14 13.12
CA GLU A 180 -7.57 10.70 11.91
C GLU A 180 -7.39 9.21 11.62
N ARG A 181 -6.25 8.63 12.02
CA ARG A 181 -5.90 7.21 11.82
C ARG A 181 -5.78 6.44 13.12
N MET A 182 -6.47 6.88 14.17
CA MET A 182 -6.50 6.20 15.46
C MET A 182 -6.93 4.74 15.35
N ASN A 183 -7.85 4.43 14.43
CA ASN A 183 -8.31 3.08 14.14
C ASN A 183 -7.22 2.11 13.66
N ARG A 184 -6.03 2.62 13.28
CA ARG A 184 -4.87 1.81 12.87
C ARG A 184 -3.89 1.58 14.01
N LEU A 185 -4.03 2.29 15.14
CA LEU A 185 -3.16 2.12 16.30
C LEU A 185 -3.57 0.85 17.08
N PRO A 186 -2.64 0.20 17.78
CA PRO A 186 -2.95 -0.96 18.61
C PRO A 186 -3.90 -0.60 19.73
N ILE A 187 -4.98 -1.37 19.87
CA ILE A 187 -5.99 -1.17 20.92
C ILE A 187 -5.35 -1.25 22.30
N ALA A 188 -4.47 -2.22 22.53
CA ALA A 188 -3.74 -2.34 23.79
C ALA A 188 -2.96 -1.06 24.17
N MET A 189 -2.34 -0.39 23.18
CA MET A 189 -1.65 0.89 23.40
C MET A 189 -2.65 2.01 23.72
N LEU A 190 -3.80 2.05 23.04
CA LEU A 190 -4.84 3.06 23.32
C LEU A 190 -5.46 2.88 24.71
N GLU A 191 -5.74 1.64 25.12
CA GLU A 191 -6.25 1.32 26.46
C GLU A 191 -5.29 1.78 27.56
N GLU A 192 -4.00 1.51 27.38
CA GLU A 192 -2.94 1.90 28.31
C GLU A 192 -2.79 3.41 28.42
N GLU A 193 -2.91 4.16 27.32
CA GLU A 193 -2.65 5.60 27.32
C GLU A 193 -3.88 6.45 27.58
N ILE A 194 -5.08 6.05 27.16
CA ILE A 194 -6.31 6.84 27.35
C ILE A 194 -6.80 6.74 28.80
N ARG A 195 -6.94 5.52 29.34
CA ARG A 195 -7.41 5.23 30.72
C ARG A 195 -8.67 5.99 31.14
N ASP A 196 -9.57 6.29 30.21
CA ASP A 196 -10.81 7.01 30.47
C ASP A 196 -12.04 6.11 30.20
N PRO A 197 -12.96 5.94 31.17
CA PRO A 197 -14.18 5.15 30.98
C PRO A 197 -15.04 5.62 29.79
N PHE A 198 -15.03 6.90 29.45
CA PHE A 198 -15.78 7.46 28.32
C PHE A 198 -15.36 6.85 26.96
N CYS A 199 -14.11 6.39 26.85
CA CYS A 199 -13.59 5.81 25.64
C CYS A 199 -13.72 4.29 25.58
N ARG A 200 -14.18 3.62 26.65
CA ARG A 200 -14.18 2.15 26.74
C ARG A 200 -15.04 1.50 25.65
N ASP A 201 -16.30 1.90 25.56
CA ASP A 201 -17.23 1.34 24.56
C ASP A 201 -16.68 1.50 23.12
N PHE A 202 -16.00 2.62 22.86
CA PHE A 202 -15.35 2.86 21.58
C PHE A 202 -14.15 1.93 21.32
N LEU A 203 -13.33 1.66 22.34
CA LEU A 203 -12.20 0.73 22.22
C LEU A 203 -12.68 -0.70 21.99
N ASP A 204 -13.77 -1.10 22.66
CA ASP A 204 -14.43 -2.40 22.44
C ASP A 204 -14.99 -2.50 21.00
N ASP A 205 -15.63 -1.43 20.51
CA ASP A 205 -16.13 -1.36 19.13
C ASP A 205 -14.98 -1.42 18.09
N MET A 206 -13.86 -0.76 18.37
CA MET A 206 -12.65 -0.85 17.55
C MET A 206 -12.10 -2.27 17.49
N GLU A 207 -12.09 -2.99 18.61
CA GLU A 207 -11.69 -4.40 18.66
C GLU A 207 -12.60 -5.26 17.78
N CYS A 208 -13.90 -4.92 17.73
CA CYS A 208 -14.88 -5.54 16.86
C CYS A 208 -14.81 -5.10 15.38
N GLY A 209 -13.84 -4.25 15.02
CA GLY A 209 -13.57 -3.86 13.64
C GLY A 209 -14.21 -2.54 13.20
N LEU A 210 -14.61 -1.66 14.14
CA LEU A 210 -15.10 -0.33 13.80
C LEU A 210 -14.01 0.47 13.06
N GLN A 211 -14.35 0.92 11.84
CA GLN A 211 -13.37 1.56 10.95
C GLN A 211 -13.08 3.02 11.30
N SER A 212 -13.89 3.69 12.09
CA SER A 212 -13.66 5.07 12.46
C SER A 212 -14.19 5.40 13.84
N ALA A 213 -13.45 6.23 14.55
CA ALA A 213 -13.86 6.69 15.85
C ALA A 213 -15.08 7.63 15.77
N PRO A 214 -16.06 7.51 16.68
CA PRO A 214 -17.12 8.48 16.81
C PRO A 214 -16.55 9.88 17.00
N GLY A 215 -17.10 10.88 16.30
CA GLY A 215 -16.55 12.24 16.32
C GLY A 215 -16.54 12.90 17.72
N ASN A 216 -17.40 12.47 18.63
CA ASN A 216 -17.37 12.86 20.04
C ASN A 216 -16.15 12.31 20.79
N VAL A 217 -15.71 11.07 20.49
CA VAL A 217 -14.52 10.46 21.11
C VAL A 217 -13.25 11.13 20.60
N LEU A 218 -13.17 11.37 19.29
CA LEU A 218 -12.02 12.10 18.72
C LEU A 218 -11.89 13.50 19.33
N ARG A 219 -12.99 14.26 19.39
CA ARG A 219 -12.99 15.59 20.03
C ARG A 219 -12.63 15.52 21.51
N PHE A 220 -13.05 14.47 22.23
CA PHE A 220 -12.67 14.31 23.62
C PHE A 220 -11.15 14.14 23.77
N ILE A 221 -10.55 13.26 22.95
CA ILE A 221 -9.10 13.02 22.96
C ILE A 221 -8.31 14.24 22.50
N GLU A 222 -8.80 14.98 21.51
CA GLU A 222 -8.18 16.23 21.04
C GLU A 222 -8.17 17.32 22.11
N ASN A 223 -9.24 17.42 22.91
CA ASN A 223 -9.38 18.46 23.93
C ASN A 223 -8.70 18.07 25.26
N ASP A 224 -8.45 16.79 25.51
CA ASP A 224 -7.67 16.34 26.67
C ASP A 224 -6.17 16.38 26.40
N GLN A 225 -5.53 17.46 26.85
CA GLN A 225 -4.09 17.67 26.68
C GLN A 225 -3.25 16.54 27.28
N ARG A 226 -3.69 15.88 28.36
CA ARG A 226 -2.91 14.85 29.03
C ARG A 226 -2.92 13.55 28.22
N ILE A 227 -4.09 13.13 27.73
CA ILE A 227 -4.22 11.96 26.85
C ILE A 227 -3.39 12.19 25.58
N TYR A 228 -3.57 13.35 24.94
CA TYR A 228 -2.85 13.68 23.72
C TYR A 228 -1.32 13.65 23.90
N LEU A 229 -0.80 14.25 24.97
CA LEU A 229 0.65 14.25 25.26
C LEU A 229 1.21 12.85 25.55
N ARG A 230 0.43 11.97 26.19
CA ARG A 230 0.81 10.57 26.42
C ARG A 230 0.92 9.78 25.11
N LEU A 231 -0.11 9.86 24.27
CA LEU A 231 -0.11 9.25 22.94
C LEU A 231 1.07 9.74 22.09
N LYS A 232 1.32 11.05 22.12
CA LYS A 232 2.46 11.68 21.45
C LYS A 232 3.79 11.12 21.95
N ALA A 233 4.00 11.08 23.27
CA ALA A 233 5.25 10.59 23.87
C ALA A 233 5.50 9.10 23.54
N ARG A 234 4.44 8.28 23.52
CA ARG A 234 4.51 6.86 23.12
C ARG A 234 4.94 6.74 21.65
N LEU A 235 4.35 7.52 20.75
CA LEU A 235 4.71 7.53 19.34
C LEU A 235 6.16 7.99 19.12
N ASP A 236 6.58 9.08 19.76
CA ASP A 236 7.94 9.61 19.67
C ASP A 236 8.98 8.56 20.12
N SER A 237 8.68 7.85 21.22
CA SER A 237 9.54 6.79 21.73
C SER A 237 9.66 5.62 20.75
N ALA A 238 8.55 5.21 20.13
CA ALA A 238 8.55 4.14 19.13
C ALA A 238 9.32 4.51 17.86
N VAL A 239 9.21 5.76 17.40
CA VAL A 239 9.96 6.26 16.24
C VAL A 239 11.46 6.32 16.53
N GLU A 240 11.85 6.76 17.73
CA GLU A 240 13.27 6.78 18.11
C GLU A 240 13.85 5.37 18.26
N TYR A 241 13.07 4.42 18.79
CA TYR A 241 13.44 3.01 18.81
C TYR A 241 13.64 2.45 17.40
N ALA A 242 12.68 2.68 16.49
CA ALA A 242 12.76 2.23 15.10
C ALA A 242 13.94 2.87 14.35
N ARG A 243 14.27 4.13 14.63
CA ARG A 243 15.45 4.82 14.10
C ARG A 243 16.75 4.14 14.54
N LYS A 244 16.88 3.78 15.81
CA LYS A 244 18.03 3.02 16.33
C LYS A 244 18.13 1.64 15.70
N MET A 245 17.01 0.94 15.51
CA MET A 245 16.98 -0.33 14.80
C MET A 245 17.46 -0.19 13.35
N ALA A 246 17.06 0.90 12.67
CA ALA A 246 17.51 1.19 11.31
C ALA A 246 19.00 1.58 11.21
N GLN A 247 19.62 2.05 12.29
CA GLN A 247 21.09 2.23 12.36
C GLN A 247 21.82 0.89 12.38
N LEU A 248 21.25 -0.12 13.06
CA LEU A 248 21.84 -1.46 13.13
C LEU A 248 21.65 -2.23 11.83
N ASP A 249 20.49 -2.08 11.19
CA ASP A 249 20.17 -2.76 9.94
C ASP A 249 19.40 -1.85 8.99
N TYR A 250 20.07 -1.44 7.92
CA TYR A 250 19.53 -0.59 6.86
C TYR A 250 18.37 -1.23 6.07
N GLN A 251 18.16 -2.55 6.18
CA GLN A 251 17.04 -3.26 5.55
C GLN A 251 15.79 -3.29 6.44
N THR A 252 15.82 -2.69 7.63
CA THR A 252 14.67 -2.63 8.55
C THR A 252 13.52 -1.81 7.96
N VAL A 253 13.84 -0.69 7.31
CA VAL A 253 12.85 0.18 6.65
C VAL A 253 12.57 -0.38 5.26
N MET A 254 11.30 -0.69 5.00
CA MET A 254 10.88 -1.24 3.70
C MET A 254 10.64 -0.12 2.70
N ILE A 255 10.73 -0.46 1.42
CA ILE A 255 10.36 0.45 0.33
C ILE A 255 9.03 -0.04 -0.21
N ALA A 256 8.13 0.89 -0.44
CA ALA A 256 6.82 0.63 -1.00
C ALA A 256 6.51 1.61 -2.13
N TYR A 257 5.61 1.20 -3.02
CA TYR A 257 5.08 2.08 -4.04
C TYR A 257 3.74 2.63 -3.57
N TYR A 258 3.58 3.94 -3.67
CA TYR A 258 2.35 4.62 -3.30
C TYR A 258 1.64 5.14 -4.56
N PRO A 259 0.51 4.53 -4.97
CA PRO A 259 -0.17 4.88 -6.21
C PRO A 259 -0.59 6.34 -6.31
N ARG A 260 -0.94 6.95 -5.17
CA ARG A 260 -1.42 8.34 -5.08
C ARG A 260 -0.39 9.35 -5.59
N THR A 261 0.84 9.26 -5.10
CA THR A 261 1.94 10.12 -5.53
C THR A 261 2.65 9.57 -6.76
N ASN A 262 2.23 8.38 -7.24
CA ASN A 262 2.90 7.61 -8.28
C ASN A 262 4.41 7.46 -7.99
N GLY A 263 4.73 7.33 -6.70
CA GLY A 263 6.08 7.46 -6.17
C GLY A 263 6.41 6.40 -5.13
N ILE A 264 7.63 6.46 -4.63
CA ILE A 264 8.15 5.59 -3.57
C ILE A 264 7.86 6.20 -2.20
N THR A 265 7.59 5.34 -1.23
CA THR A 265 7.55 5.70 0.18
C THR A 265 8.40 4.72 0.98
N LEU A 266 8.92 5.18 2.12
CA LEU A 266 9.64 4.35 3.06
C LEU A 266 8.70 3.95 4.20
N LEU A 267 8.67 2.67 4.53
CA LEU A 267 7.82 2.13 5.59
C LEU A 267 8.69 1.69 6.77
N MET A 268 8.67 2.50 7.82
CA MET A 268 9.42 2.25 9.05
C MET A 268 8.55 1.45 10.03
N PRO A 269 8.97 0.23 10.44
CA PRO A 269 8.23 -0.54 11.45
C PRO A 269 8.26 0.15 12.79
N LEU A 270 7.10 0.30 13.44
CA LEU A 270 6.97 0.84 14.79
C LEU A 270 6.45 -0.26 15.73
N HIS A 271 7.09 -0.35 16.89
CA HIS A 271 6.68 -1.17 18.03
C HIS A 271 6.06 -0.23 19.08
N LEU A 272 4.74 -0.25 19.16
CA LEU A 272 3.95 0.54 20.10
C LEU A 272 3.53 -0.28 21.33
N THR A 273 3.57 -1.60 21.21
CA THR A 273 3.34 -2.60 22.26
C THR A 273 4.57 -3.50 22.44
N ASP A 274 4.56 -4.38 23.45
CA ASP A 274 5.66 -5.31 23.74
C ASP A 274 5.73 -6.53 22.79
N ARG A 275 4.98 -6.50 21.68
CA ARG A 275 4.98 -7.60 20.71
C ARG A 275 6.29 -7.61 19.90
N PRO A 276 6.80 -8.80 19.52
CA PRO A 276 8.02 -8.89 18.71
C PRO A 276 7.79 -8.42 17.26
N ALA A 277 6.57 -8.62 16.73
CA ALA A 277 6.19 -8.12 15.42
C ALA A 277 5.86 -6.63 15.49
N PRO A 278 6.13 -5.86 14.43
CA PRO A 278 5.74 -4.45 14.40
C PRO A 278 4.22 -4.32 14.44
N ASP A 279 3.76 -3.32 15.17
CA ASP A 279 2.34 -3.01 15.34
C ASP A 279 1.79 -2.24 14.13
N VAL A 280 2.56 -1.25 13.67
CA VAL A 280 2.22 -0.38 12.55
C VAL A 280 3.48 -0.01 11.76
N PHE A 281 3.29 0.53 10.57
CA PHE A 281 4.38 1.07 9.75
C PHE A 281 4.18 2.56 9.50
N LEU A 282 5.16 3.37 9.86
CA LEU A 282 5.18 4.79 9.57
C LEU A 282 5.60 5.03 8.12
N ALA A 283 4.74 5.69 7.35
CA ALA A 283 5.03 6.10 5.98
C ALA A 283 5.84 7.41 5.97
N LEU A 284 7.07 7.32 5.47
CA LEU A 284 8.07 8.38 5.46
C LEU A 284 8.29 8.90 4.03
N GLU A 285 8.08 10.20 3.85
CA GLU A 285 8.38 10.91 2.61
C GLU A 285 9.67 11.72 2.73
N PRO A 286 10.66 11.53 1.84
CA PRO A 286 11.89 12.31 1.87
C PRO A 286 11.63 13.76 1.41
N THR A 287 11.96 14.74 2.24
CA THR A 287 11.81 16.17 1.94
C THR A 287 13.05 16.96 2.38
N GLY A 288 13.81 17.54 1.44
CA GLY A 288 14.80 18.59 1.73
C GLY A 288 15.78 18.31 2.88
N GLY A 289 16.24 17.06 3.04
CA GLY A 289 17.19 16.66 4.09
C GLY A 289 16.58 16.07 5.37
N ARG A 290 15.25 15.95 5.46
CA ARG A 290 14.53 15.26 6.54
C ARG A 290 13.49 14.29 5.96
N TYR A 291 12.87 13.51 6.83
CA TYR A 291 11.69 12.71 6.49
C TYR A 291 10.43 13.28 7.13
N ILE A 292 9.32 13.22 6.42
CA ILE A 292 8.00 13.56 6.95
C ILE A 292 7.23 12.25 7.13
N GLY A 293 6.89 11.94 8.38
CA GLY A 293 5.98 10.85 8.74
C GLY A 293 4.54 11.30 8.57
N GLN A 294 3.95 11.02 7.41
CA GLN A 294 2.62 11.51 7.04
C GLN A 294 1.50 10.75 7.74
N THR A 295 1.63 9.43 7.82
CA THR A 295 0.57 8.52 8.28
C THR A 295 1.15 7.18 8.71
N ILE A 296 0.32 6.33 9.29
CA ILE A 296 0.64 4.96 9.67
C ILE A 296 -0.20 3.95 8.87
N LEU A 297 0.39 2.79 8.60
CA LEU A 297 -0.23 1.66 7.92
C LEU A 297 -0.30 0.46 8.86
N THR A 298 -1.35 -0.36 8.73
CA THR A 298 -1.36 -1.68 9.38
C THR A 298 -0.32 -2.60 8.71
N PRO A 299 0.08 -3.70 9.36
CA PRO A 299 1.01 -4.66 8.76
C PRO A 299 0.53 -5.21 7.40
N GLU A 300 -0.77 -5.44 7.23
CA GLU A 300 -1.37 -5.91 5.98
C GLU A 300 -1.24 -4.89 4.87
N MET A 301 -1.58 -3.62 5.15
CA MET A 301 -1.43 -2.52 4.20
C MET A 301 0.04 -2.34 3.79
N ALA A 302 0.95 -2.33 4.76
CA ALA A 302 2.38 -2.20 4.52
C ALA A 302 2.92 -3.36 3.68
N TYR A 303 2.46 -4.59 3.93
CA TYR A 303 2.81 -5.76 3.13
C TYR A 303 2.34 -5.61 1.68
N GLN A 304 1.07 -5.20 1.48
CA GLN A 304 0.49 -5.01 0.16
C GLN A 304 1.26 -3.98 -0.67
N ASP A 305 1.61 -2.84 -0.07
CA ASP A 305 2.30 -1.75 -0.77
C ASP A 305 3.79 -2.08 -1.03
N ALA A 306 4.46 -2.74 -0.08
CA ALA A 306 5.83 -3.20 -0.24
C ALA A 306 5.95 -4.30 -1.30
N ARG A 307 4.94 -5.20 -1.38
CA ARG A 307 4.91 -6.32 -2.33
C ARG A 307 4.99 -5.87 -3.79
N LEU A 308 4.51 -4.68 -4.12
CA LEU A 308 4.58 -4.10 -5.46
C LEU A 308 6.04 -3.94 -5.93
N VAL A 309 6.91 -3.53 -5.02
CA VAL A 309 8.31 -3.22 -5.32
C VAL A 309 9.20 -4.46 -5.16
N ARG A 310 8.96 -5.24 -4.11
CA ARG A 310 9.79 -6.39 -3.73
C ARG A 310 8.93 -7.45 -3.07
N ARG A 311 9.20 -8.72 -3.32
CA ARG A 311 8.67 -9.81 -2.48
C ARG A 311 9.12 -9.62 -1.03
N PRO A 312 8.21 -9.34 -0.07
CA PRO A 312 8.56 -9.22 1.33
C PRO A 312 9.18 -10.54 1.77
N THR A 313 10.38 -10.46 2.31
CA THR A 313 11.06 -11.66 2.81
C THR A 313 10.59 -11.85 4.24
N ASP A 314 9.94 -12.98 4.54
CA ASP A 314 9.79 -13.38 5.93
C ASP A 314 11.19 -13.68 6.48
N ARG A 315 11.72 -12.78 7.32
CA ARG A 315 13.06 -12.93 7.89
C ARG A 315 13.19 -14.21 8.71
N ARG A 316 12.08 -14.86 9.10
CA ARG A 316 12.09 -16.15 9.81
C ARG A 316 12.52 -17.34 8.94
N THR A 317 12.55 -17.20 7.61
CA THR A 317 12.91 -18.31 6.69
C THR A 317 14.38 -18.32 6.27
N ARG A 318 15.23 -17.47 6.86
CA ARG A 318 16.69 -17.53 6.64
C ARG A 318 17.33 -17.95 7.95
N LEU A 319 17.91 -19.16 7.97
CA LEU A 319 18.51 -19.89 9.11
C LEU A 319 17.63 -21.00 9.73
N SER A 320 16.87 -21.72 8.90
CA SER A 320 16.51 -23.13 9.15
C SER A 320 17.21 -24.01 8.13
#